data_AF-A0A8J5N470-F1
#
_entry.id   AF-A0A8J5N470-F1
#
_cell.length_a   1.000
_cell.length_b   1.000
_cell.length_c   1.000
_cell.angle_alpha   90.00
_cell.angle_beta   90.00
_cell.angle_gamma   90.00
#
_symmetry.space_group_name_H-M   'P 1'
#
loop_
_entity.id
_entity.type
_entity.pdbx_description
1 polymer ?
#
loop_
_entity_poly.entity_id
_entity_poly.type
_entity_poly.pdbx_seq_one_letter_code
_entity_poly.pdbx_strand_id
1 'polypeptide(L)'
;MENLESILEELEKFEKKSGVGVSKVLEEYIQHVAKTGDTVFPWHRIRHFMRHMLETVMNEFYENCGGEDMSECGNVPAFSYSATRDKLLHHFDTFAGAPFTIQRLCEIMVDPTRHYKRTDKFLRGLEKNVLVVSNIEPGRQ
;
A
#
# COMPACT_ATOMS: atom_id res chain seq x y z
N MET A 1 18.05 3.45 10.15
CA MET A 1 16.93 2.74 10.78
C MET A 1 17.53 2.02 11.97
N GLU A 2 17.37 2.55 13.18
CA GLU A 2 18.27 2.24 14.31
C GLU A 2 17.78 1.10 15.22
N ASN A 3 16.60 0.50 14.95
CA ASN A 3 16.12 -0.61 15.77
C ASN A 3 15.26 -1.61 14.96
N LEU A 4 15.92 -2.55 14.28
CA LEU A 4 15.27 -3.61 13.50
C LEU A 4 14.48 -4.60 14.38
N GLU A 5 14.96 -4.88 15.59
CA GLU A 5 14.29 -5.78 16.54
C GLU A 5 12.94 -5.19 16.97
N SER A 6 12.90 -3.89 17.29
CA SER A 6 11.64 -3.22 17.62
C SER A 6 10.63 -3.24 16.47
N ILE A 7 11.09 -3.09 15.22
CA ILE A 7 10.18 -3.18 14.06
C ILE A 7 9.62 -4.60 13.93
N LEU A 8 10.47 -5.61 14.09
CA LEU A 8 10.06 -7.01 13.99
C LEU A 8 9.06 -7.38 15.10
N GLU A 9 9.29 -6.93 16.33
CA GLU A 9 8.33 -7.09 17.43
C GLU A 9 6.98 -6.44 17.14
N GLU A 10 6.98 -5.22 16.59
CA GLU A 10 5.75 -4.51 16.24
C GLU A 10 5.01 -5.18 15.08
N LEU A 11 5.72 -5.71 14.09
CA LEU A 11 5.14 -6.51 13.01
C LEU A 11 4.48 -7.79 13.54
N GLU A 12 5.12 -8.50 14.48
CA GLU A 12 4.53 -9.69 15.11
C GLU A 12 3.32 -9.35 15.99
N LYS A 13 3.36 -8.24 16.72
CA LYS A 13 2.20 -7.75 17.48
C LYS A 13 1.04 -7.41 16.57
N PHE A 14 1.34 -6.78 15.42
CA PHE A 14 0.35 -6.42 14.40
C PHE A 14 -0.32 -7.67 13.80
N GLU A 15 0.45 -8.71 13.48
CA GLU A 15 -0.09 -9.98 12.97
C GLU A 15 -1.02 -10.68 13.96
N LYS A 16 -0.71 -10.61 15.26
CA LYS A 16 -1.51 -11.24 16.33
C LYS A 16 -2.75 -10.43 16.74
N LYS A 17 -2.75 -9.11 16.51
CA LYS A 17 -3.83 -8.20 16.92
C LYS A 17 -4.45 -7.55 15.69
N SER A 18 -5.53 -8.12 15.18
CA SER A 18 -6.38 -7.48 14.18
C SER A 18 -7.04 -6.23 14.80
N GLY A 19 -6.56 -5.02 14.46
CA GLY A 19 -7.28 -3.76 14.75
C GLY A 19 -6.59 -2.77 15.71
N VAL A 20 -5.30 -2.95 16.04
CA VAL A 20 -4.53 -1.87 16.69
C VAL A 20 -4.00 -0.92 15.62
N GLY A 21 -4.13 0.39 15.84
CA GLY A 21 -3.59 1.42 14.94
C GLY A 21 -2.09 1.26 14.72
N VAL A 22 -1.60 1.78 13.60
CA VAL A 22 -0.20 1.69 13.19
C VAL A 22 0.67 2.41 14.22
N SER A 23 1.66 1.72 14.79
CA SER A 23 2.57 2.34 15.75
C SER A 23 3.58 3.23 15.03
N LYS A 24 4.12 4.24 15.74
CA LYS A 24 5.13 5.15 15.19
C LYS A 24 6.34 4.40 14.59
N VAL A 25 6.72 3.27 15.17
CA VAL A 25 7.81 2.41 14.66
C VAL A 25 7.48 1.86 13.28
N LEU A 26 6.23 1.44 13.05
CA LEU A 26 5.76 0.95 11.76
C LEU A 26 5.57 2.09 10.73
N GLU A 27 5.20 3.28 11.19
CA GLU A 27 5.19 4.50 10.35
C GLU A 27 6.61 4.88 9.87
N GLU A 28 7.60 4.85 10.77
CA GLU A 28 9.00 5.10 10.41
C GLU A 28 9.54 4.01 9.48
N TYR A 29 9.11 2.76 9.66
CA TYR A 29 9.45 1.66 8.77
C TYR A 29 8.92 1.88 7.34
N ILE A 30 7.63 2.21 7.16
CA ILE A 30 7.09 2.47 5.81
C ILE A 30 7.74 3.69 5.15
N GLN A 31 8.09 4.73 5.92
CA GLN A 31 8.85 5.88 5.43
C GLN A 31 10.26 5.49 4.96
N HIS A 32 10.92 4.57 5.66
CA HIS A 32 12.19 4.03 5.18
C HIS A 32 12.03 3.31 3.85
N VAL A 33 11.08 2.38 3.73
CA VAL A 33 10.86 1.63 2.49
C VAL A 33 10.49 2.58 1.33
N ALA A 34 9.71 3.62 1.60
CA ALA A 34 9.41 4.67 0.62
C ALA A 34 10.68 5.41 0.14
N LYS A 35 11.67 5.59 1.01
CA LYS A 35 12.91 6.31 0.70
C LYS A 35 13.96 5.44 0.00
N THR A 36 14.06 4.17 0.36
CA THR A 36 15.16 3.28 -0.06
C THR A 36 14.71 2.18 -1.01
N GLY A 37 13.44 1.77 -0.96
CA GLY A 37 12.96 0.55 -1.61
C GLY A 37 13.47 -0.74 -0.96
N ASP A 38 14.27 -0.64 0.11
CA ASP A 38 14.74 -1.79 0.87
C ASP A 38 13.69 -2.19 1.92
N THR A 39 13.16 -3.40 1.79
CA THR A 39 12.17 -3.90 2.75
C THR A 39 12.80 -4.34 4.05
N VAL A 40 14.11 -4.59 4.10
CA VAL A 40 14.91 -5.10 5.23
C VAL A 40 14.48 -6.48 5.76
N PHE A 41 13.20 -6.79 5.72
CA PHE A 41 12.60 -8.05 6.13
C PHE A 41 12.06 -8.84 4.93
N PRO A 42 11.98 -10.17 5.04
CA PRO A 42 11.33 -11.01 4.04
C PRO A 42 9.86 -10.65 3.82
N TRP A 43 9.40 -10.77 2.58
CA TRP A 43 8.02 -10.39 2.19
C TRP A 43 6.94 -10.99 3.08
N HIS A 44 7.03 -12.28 3.41
CA HIS A 44 6.04 -12.96 4.25
C HIS A 44 5.86 -12.31 5.63
N ARG A 45 6.89 -11.64 6.17
CA ARG A 45 6.81 -10.94 7.48
C ARG A 45 6.11 -9.58 7.39
N ILE A 46 6.12 -8.95 6.23
CA ILE A 46 5.65 -7.56 6.07
C ILE A 46 4.39 -7.48 5.21
N ARG A 47 4.07 -8.52 4.45
CA ARG A 47 2.94 -8.55 3.50
C ARG A 47 1.62 -8.18 4.17
N HIS A 48 1.32 -8.74 5.34
CA HIS A 48 0.09 -8.45 6.08
C HIS A 48 0.00 -6.97 6.47
N PHE A 49 1.10 -6.42 7.00
CA PHE A 49 1.20 -5.01 7.34
C PHE A 49 1.05 -4.10 6.12
N MET A 50 1.77 -4.38 5.03
CA MET A 50 1.72 -3.59 3.80
C MET A 50 0.34 -3.63 3.14
N ARG A 51 -0.32 -4.79 3.14
CA ARG A 51 -1.71 -4.93 2.65
C ARG A 51 -2.66 -4.06 3.48
N HIS A 52 -2.53 -4.08 4.80
CA HIS A 52 -3.35 -3.24 5.68
C HIS A 52 -3.10 -1.75 5.42
N MET A 53 -1.84 -1.32 5.32
CA MET A 53 -1.50 0.06 4.99
C MET A 53 -2.13 0.49 3.66
N LEU A 54 -2.04 -0.34 2.63
CA LEU A 54 -2.61 -0.08 1.32
C LEU A 54 -4.14 0.10 1.42
N GLU A 55 -4.82 -0.81 2.12
CA GLU A 55 -6.27 -0.75 2.34
C GLU A 55 -6.69 0.49 3.13
N THR A 56 -6.03 0.76 4.25
CA THR A 56 -6.30 1.92 5.13
C THR A 56 -6.13 3.23 4.36
N VAL A 57 -5.00 3.42 3.66
CA VAL A 57 -4.75 4.64 2.90
C VAL A 57 -5.75 4.81 1.75
N MET A 58 -6.16 3.73 1.07
CA MET A 58 -7.21 3.81 0.05
C MET A 58 -8.55 4.29 0.63
N ASN A 59 -8.96 3.73 1.77
CA ASN A 59 -10.22 4.09 2.42
C ASN A 59 -10.19 5.53 2.93
N GLU A 60 -9.14 5.93 3.65
CA GLU A 60 -8.97 7.30 4.14
C GLU A 60 -8.91 8.32 3.00
N PHE A 61 -8.21 8.00 1.91
CA PHE A 61 -8.15 8.88 0.75
C PHE A 61 -9.53 9.05 0.12
N TYR A 62 -10.30 7.96 -0.01
CA TYR A 62 -11.66 8.01 -0.52
C TYR A 62 -12.60 8.82 0.39
N GLU A 63 -12.52 8.65 1.70
CA GLU A 63 -13.33 9.41 2.65
C GLU A 63 -13.02 10.92 2.61
N ASN A 64 -11.75 11.28 2.44
CA ASN A 64 -11.31 12.68 2.44
C ASN A 64 -11.44 13.39 1.09
N CYS A 65 -11.29 12.67 -0.02
CA CYS A 65 -11.28 13.24 -1.38
C CYS A 65 -12.45 12.76 -2.25
N GLY A 66 -13.36 11.96 -1.70
CA GLY A 66 -14.47 11.30 -2.39
C GLY A 66 -15.53 12.25 -2.89
N GLY A 67 -15.27 12.84 -4.05
CA GLY A 67 -16.29 13.46 -4.89
C GLY A 67 -16.82 12.43 -5.88
N GLU A 68 -18.03 11.94 -5.62
CA GLU A 68 -19.00 11.33 -6.55
C GLU A 68 -18.45 10.15 -7.38
N ASP A 69 -18.97 8.94 -7.14
CA ASP A 69 -18.87 7.84 -8.12
C ASP A 69 -19.25 8.43 -9.49
N MET A 70 -18.25 8.56 -10.37
CA MET A 70 -18.39 9.32 -11.61
C MET A 70 -19.58 8.78 -12.39
N SER A 71 -20.55 9.64 -12.65
CA SER A 71 -21.76 9.30 -13.40
C SER A 71 -21.40 8.67 -14.73
N GLU A 72 -22.14 7.62 -15.13
CA GLU A 72 -21.95 6.90 -16.38
C GLU A 72 -21.99 7.86 -17.58
N CYS A 73 -20.83 8.14 -18.17
CA CYS A 73 -20.76 8.90 -19.42
C CYS A 73 -20.58 7.93 -20.58
N GLY A 74 -21.69 7.57 -21.21
CA GLY A 74 -21.80 6.97 -22.55
C GLY A 74 -21.19 5.57 -22.73
N ASN A 75 -19.86 5.47 -22.68
CA ASN A 75 -19.10 4.26 -23.06
C ASN A 75 -17.99 3.88 -22.06
N VAL A 76 -17.86 4.60 -20.94
CA VAL A 76 -16.88 4.28 -19.89
C VAL A 76 -17.65 3.67 -18.72
N PRO A 77 -17.31 2.45 -18.27
CA PRO A 77 -17.93 1.87 -17.08
C PRO A 77 -17.85 2.82 -15.89
N ALA A 78 -18.92 2.91 -15.10
CA ALA A 78 -18.93 3.68 -13.87
C ALA A 78 -17.70 3.31 -13.02
N PHE A 79 -17.00 4.32 -12.53
CA PHE A 79 -15.94 4.08 -11.57
C PHE A 79 -16.58 3.62 -10.27
N SER A 80 -16.21 2.43 -9.81
CA SER A 80 -16.60 1.92 -8.50
C SER A 80 -15.36 1.86 -7.61
N TYR A 81 -15.37 2.64 -6.54
CA TYR A 81 -14.32 2.61 -5.52
C TYR A 81 -14.12 1.18 -4.98
N SER A 82 -15.19 0.53 -4.49
CA SER A 82 -15.09 -0.80 -3.87
C SER A 82 -14.53 -1.83 -4.84
N ALA A 83 -15.06 -1.90 -6.07
CA ALA A 83 -14.60 -2.90 -7.04
C ALA A 83 -13.11 -2.70 -7.40
N THR A 84 -12.67 -1.45 -7.55
CA THR A 84 -11.27 -1.14 -7.86
C THR A 84 -10.35 -1.46 -6.67
N ARG A 85 -10.77 -1.11 -5.45
CA ARG A 85 -10.05 -1.43 -4.20
C ARG A 85 -9.88 -2.94 -4.03
N ASP A 86 -10.95 -3.71 -4.19
CA ASP A 86 -10.94 -5.16 -3.98
C ASP A 86 -10.05 -5.86 -5.02
N LYS A 87 -10.09 -5.41 -6.27
CA LYS A 87 -9.18 -5.88 -7.33
C LYS A 87 -7.71 -5.60 -6.98
N LEU A 88 -7.41 -4.40 -6.48
CA LEU A 88 -6.06 -4.02 -6.07
C LEU A 88 -5.53 -4.91 -4.94
N LEU A 89 -6.33 -5.10 -3.89
CA LEU A 89 -5.95 -5.95 -2.75
C LEU A 89 -5.79 -7.41 -3.18
N HIS A 90 -6.67 -7.91 -4.05
CA HIS A 90 -6.55 -9.26 -4.59
C HIS A 90 -5.24 -9.45 -5.35
N HIS A 91 -4.89 -8.52 -6.26
CA HIS A 91 -3.61 -8.61 -6.97
C HIS A 91 -2.41 -8.49 -6.04
N PHE A 92 -2.45 -7.58 -5.07
CA PHE A 92 -1.40 -7.45 -4.06
C PHE A 92 -1.18 -8.77 -3.30
N ASP A 93 -2.26 -9.50 -3.01
CA ASP A 93 -2.21 -10.81 -2.38
C ASP A 93 -1.61 -11.93 -3.27
N THR A 94 -1.47 -11.72 -4.58
CA THR A 94 -0.81 -12.71 -5.46
C THR A 94 0.71 -12.63 -5.43
N PHE A 95 1.29 -11.58 -4.87
CA PHE A 95 2.74 -11.42 -4.80
C PHE A 95 3.41 -12.48 -3.93
N ALA A 96 4.29 -13.28 -4.55
CA ALA A 96 5.15 -14.25 -3.88
C ALA A 96 6.33 -13.60 -3.13
N GLY A 97 6.73 -12.38 -3.51
CA GLY A 97 7.78 -11.57 -2.90
C GLY A 97 7.43 -10.09 -2.99
N ALA A 98 8.23 -9.20 -2.39
CA ALA A 98 7.98 -7.77 -2.51
C ALA A 98 8.06 -7.36 -4.01
N PRO A 99 7.09 -6.63 -4.55
CA PRO A 99 7.16 -6.17 -5.94
C PRO A 99 8.32 -5.19 -6.11
N PHE A 100 8.94 -5.12 -7.30
CA PHE A 100 10.03 -4.15 -7.52
C PHE A 100 9.57 -2.68 -7.37
N THR A 101 8.26 -2.45 -7.44
CA THR A 101 7.60 -1.17 -7.22
C THR A 101 7.30 -0.88 -5.75
N ILE A 102 7.78 -1.71 -4.80
CA ILE A 102 7.47 -1.54 -3.37
C ILE A 102 7.85 -0.15 -2.85
N GLN A 103 8.98 0.40 -3.31
CA GLN A 103 9.37 1.78 -3.00
C GLN A 103 8.26 2.76 -3.40
N ARG A 104 7.82 2.68 -4.67
CA ARG A 104 6.81 3.58 -5.22
C ARG A 104 5.45 3.42 -4.55
N LEU A 105 5.08 2.18 -4.20
CA LEU A 105 3.87 1.92 -3.40
C LEU A 105 3.97 2.60 -2.04
N CYS A 106 5.09 2.45 -1.33
CA CYS A 106 5.29 3.09 -0.04
C CYS A 106 5.35 4.63 -0.15
N GLU A 107 5.94 5.20 -1.19
CA GLU A 107 5.88 6.65 -1.44
C GLU A 107 4.45 7.17 -1.56
N ILE A 108 3.60 6.45 -2.31
CA ILE A 108 2.19 6.81 -2.48
C ILE A 108 1.43 6.63 -1.17
N MET A 109 1.70 5.57 -0.40
CA MET A 109 1.05 5.33 0.89
C MET A 109 1.42 6.36 1.95
N VAL A 110 2.68 6.81 1.99
CA VAL A 110 3.19 7.79 2.97
C VAL A 110 2.65 9.19 2.71
N ASP A 111 2.48 9.58 1.43
CA ASP A 111 1.99 10.91 1.07
C ASP A 111 0.97 10.85 -0.10
N PRO A 112 -0.25 10.34 0.17
CA PRO A 112 -1.22 10.00 -0.87
C PRO A 112 -1.80 11.24 -1.58
N THR A 113 -1.80 12.39 -0.91
CA THR A 113 -2.33 13.65 -1.46
C THR A 113 -1.30 14.48 -2.22
N ARG A 114 -0.02 14.10 -2.20
CA ARG A 114 1.07 14.81 -2.90
C ARG A 114 0.82 15.01 -4.38
N HIS A 115 0.33 13.97 -5.04
CA HIS A 115 0.19 13.91 -6.49
C HIS A 115 -1.23 13.66 -6.96
N TYR A 116 -2.15 13.34 -6.04
CA TYR A 116 -3.52 12.98 -6.36
C TYR A 116 -4.48 13.81 -5.52
N LYS A 117 -5.54 14.30 -6.17
CA LYS A 117 -6.65 15.03 -5.54
C LYS A 117 -8.01 14.37 -5.79
N ARG A 118 -8.02 13.28 -6.55
CA ARG A 118 -9.21 12.56 -6.98
C ARG A 118 -8.99 11.06 -6.78
N THR A 119 -9.99 10.39 -6.23
CA THR A 119 -9.95 8.95 -5.92
C THR A 119 -9.65 8.09 -7.15
N ASP A 120 -10.28 8.38 -8.30
CA ASP A 120 -10.07 7.59 -9.52
C ASP A 120 -8.62 7.67 -10.02
N LYS A 121 -7.98 8.84 -9.91
CA LYS A 121 -6.57 9.03 -10.29
C LYS A 121 -5.63 8.37 -9.30
N PHE A 122 -5.94 8.46 -8.01
CA PHE A 122 -5.20 7.82 -6.94
C PHE A 122 -5.19 6.29 -7.11
N LEU A 123 -6.36 5.64 -7.23
CA LEU A 123 -6.45 4.19 -7.41
C LEU A 123 -5.79 3.72 -8.71
N ARG A 124 -5.92 4.46 -9.82
CA ARG A 124 -5.19 4.14 -11.07
C ARG A 124 -3.68 4.27 -10.91
N GLY A 125 -3.21 5.20 -10.07
CA GLY A 125 -1.81 5.33 -9.69
C GLY A 125 -1.31 4.08 -8.97
N LEU A 126 -2.06 3.60 -7.97
CA LEU A 126 -1.77 2.35 -7.27
C LEU A 126 -1.82 1.14 -8.21
N GLU A 127 -2.84 1.03 -9.05
CA GLU A 127 -3.04 -0.11 -9.96
C GLU A 127 -1.85 -0.35 -10.88
N LYS A 128 -1.25 0.72 -11.43
CA LYS A 128 -0.04 0.59 -12.25
C LYS A 128 1.16 0.01 -11.50
N ASN A 129 1.24 0.23 -10.19
CA ASN A 129 2.32 -0.27 -9.36
C ASN A 129 2.04 -1.68 -8.83
N VAL A 130 0.77 -2.09 -8.72
CA VAL A 130 0.34 -3.42 -8.26
C VAL A 130 0.22 -4.43 -9.40
N LEU A 131 -0.09 -4.01 -10.63
CA LEU A 131 -0.19 -4.91 -11.79
C LEU A 131 1.17 -5.30 -12.41
N VAL A 132 2.27 -5.06 -11.69
CA VAL A 132 3.60 -5.45 -12.15
C VAL A 132 3.81 -6.97 -12.03
N VAL A 133 4.62 -7.52 -12.93
CA VAL A 133 4.82 -8.97 -13.07
C VAL A 133 6.12 -9.50 -12.47
N SER A 134 6.92 -8.65 -11.81
CA SER A 134 8.23 -9.02 -11.25
C SER A 134 8.39 -8.61 -9.78
N ASN A 135 9.13 -9.43 -9.04
CA ASN A 135 9.40 -9.28 -7.60
C ASN A 135 10.91 -9.08 -7.37
N ILE A 136 11.29 -8.56 -6.20
CA ILE A 136 12.67 -8.38 -5.75
C ILE A 136 12.94 -9.14 -4.44
N GLU A 137 14.19 -9.53 -4.23
CA GLU A 137 14.68 -10.11 -2.97
C GLU A 137 15.28 -8.99 -2.07
N PRO A 138 15.12 -9.06 -0.73
CA PRO A 138 15.72 -8.08 0.19
C PRO A 138 17.26 -8.01 0.04
N GLY A 139 17.84 -6.82 0.14
CA GLY A 139 19.30 -6.63 0.19
C GLY A 139 20.06 -6.63 -1.15
N ARG A 140 19.38 -6.61 -2.30
CA ARG A 140 19.99 -6.29 -3.61
C ARG A 140 19.58 -4.88 -4.05
N GLN A 141 20.35 -3.87 -3.69
CA GLN A 141 20.42 -2.61 -4.44
C GLN A 141 21.88 -2.18 -4.62
#